data_AF-A0A367ZQ70-F1
#
_entry.id   AF-A0A367ZQ70-F1
#
_cell.length_a   1.000
_cell.length_b   1.000
_cell.length_c   1.000
_cell.angle_alpha   90.00
_cell.angle_beta   90.00
_cell.angle_gamma   90.00
#
_symmetry.space_group_name_H-M   'P 1'
#
loop_
_entity.id
_entity.type
_entity.pdbx_description
1 polymer ?
#
loop_
_entity_poly.entity_id
_entity_poly.type
_entity_poly.pdbx_seq_one_letter_code
_entity_poly.pdbx_strand_id
1 'polypeptide(L)'
;MPRVLILENAPPPQMNRWEREALSDRAVEAMAAGIARALISRGWAVERRQIGLDPRAAIEAVTAGRPDVVFQLCETLGGNSRLEPALPYLLAWLGLPFTGNPAEVIALLVDKVRTKQVLIGLGLPTPEFVAVSDEARLDGWPHWPAILKPAAEDASLGIDRGSVVDDRPAAARRFRLLAERFGTPVLLERFIAGRELNVALLEAPDGLRMGINEIDFSALPADHPRILTYEAKWEEDSPIYRQSPSGPARLASDLDAEVRRLARAAWDGLGLRGYARVDFRVDAAGRPWILEINPNPDLSEQAGFAKSLPQMGLDYPEAVELIVRSALRSAPPKGTVMSRQSLSSSVASPASPASAAAASSQAAASGAVVRALRPTDRAPIEKMLRGTGFFHEEEVQVALELVDEALHKPHQKDYFFGVAEVDGQVAGYVCYGRRDMTVHTWDLFWVCVEPSLQNKGTGRRLMGWAEEQMRREGCRVVIVETAGRPQYAPTRAFYQRIGYQEEARIKDFYADGDDLVIYTKHFPKA
;
A
#
# COMPACT_ATOMS: atom_id res chain seq x y z
N MET A 1 -24.69 11.09 -10.69
CA MET A 1 -24.54 11.14 -9.22
C MET A 1 -23.16 10.58 -8.88
N PRO A 2 -22.49 11.08 -7.85
CA PRO A 2 -21.24 10.48 -7.38
C PRO A 2 -21.48 9.04 -6.91
N ARG A 3 -20.51 8.14 -7.15
CA ARG A 3 -20.59 6.73 -6.78
C ARG A 3 -19.79 6.42 -5.52
N VAL A 4 -20.46 5.86 -4.51
CA VAL A 4 -19.83 5.23 -3.34
C VAL A 4 -19.81 3.73 -3.54
N LEU A 5 -18.62 3.13 -3.43
CA LEU A 5 -18.47 1.68 -3.32
C LEU A 5 -18.16 1.35 -1.86
N ILE A 6 -19.06 0.66 -1.17
CA ILE A 6 -18.83 0.13 0.17
C ILE A 6 -18.08 -1.19 0.03
N LEU A 7 -16.91 -1.30 0.67
CA LEU A 7 -16.14 -2.52 0.80
C LEU A 7 -16.23 -3.02 2.24
N GLU A 8 -16.59 -4.29 2.42
CA GLU A 8 -16.87 -4.92 3.71
C GLU A 8 -16.22 -6.31 3.82
N ASN A 9 -16.05 -6.87 5.02
CA ASN A 9 -15.45 -8.19 5.22
C ASN A 9 -16.22 -9.28 4.42
N ALA A 10 -15.52 -10.07 3.61
CA ALA A 10 -16.05 -11.37 3.20
C ALA A 10 -16.01 -12.34 4.39
N PRO A 11 -17.04 -13.20 4.58
CA PRO A 11 -17.03 -14.20 5.64
C PRO A 11 -15.81 -15.14 5.49
N PRO A 12 -15.13 -15.51 6.59
CA PRO A 12 -13.90 -16.29 6.51
C PRO A 12 -14.17 -17.71 5.97
N PRO A 13 -13.30 -18.26 5.10
CA PRO A 13 -13.54 -19.55 4.43
C PRO A 13 -13.52 -20.76 5.37
N GLN A 14 -13.06 -20.57 6.61
CA GLN A 14 -13.23 -21.48 7.73
C GLN A 14 -13.58 -20.64 8.97
N MET A 15 -14.53 -21.07 9.79
CA MET A 15 -14.83 -20.45 11.09
C MET A 15 -13.74 -20.81 12.13
N ASN A 16 -12.53 -20.32 11.89
CA ASN A 16 -11.41 -20.40 12.84
C ASN A 16 -11.61 -19.38 13.99
N ARG A 17 -12.43 -18.34 13.77
CA ARG A 17 -13.16 -17.67 14.85
C ARG A 17 -14.24 -18.60 15.38
N TRP A 18 -14.03 -19.08 16.60
CA TRP A 18 -14.96 -19.82 17.44
C TRP A 18 -16.40 -19.32 17.29
N GLU A 19 -17.35 -20.22 17.03
CA GLU A 19 -18.72 -19.91 16.57
C GLU A 19 -19.48 -18.85 17.40
N ARG A 20 -19.18 -18.78 18.70
CA ARG A 20 -19.76 -17.80 19.65
C ARG A 20 -19.34 -16.35 19.38
N GLU A 21 -18.14 -16.11 18.85
CA GLU A 21 -17.62 -14.74 18.61
C GLU A 21 -17.84 -14.24 17.17
N ALA A 22 -18.58 -15.00 16.35
CA ALA A 22 -18.98 -14.63 14.99
C ALA A 22 -20.23 -13.72 14.93
N LEU A 23 -20.55 -12.96 16.00
CA LEU A 23 -21.58 -11.90 15.95
C LEU A 23 -20.96 -10.58 15.45
N SER A 24 -19.73 -10.28 15.88
CA SER A 24 -18.92 -9.15 15.40
C SER A 24 -18.86 -9.07 13.87
N ASP A 25 -18.46 -10.15 13.18
CA ASP A 25 -18.41 -10.20 11.72
C ASP A 25 -19.78 -10.00 11.03
N ARG A 26 -20.88 -10.44 11.66
CA ARG A 26 -22.25 -10.22 11.16
C ARG A 26 -22.74 -8.79 11.37
N ALA A 27 -22.23 -8.08 12.38
CA ALA A 27 -22.54 -6.68 12.60
C ALA A 27 -21.99 -5.80 11.47
N VAL A 28 -20.83 -6.13 10.89
CA VAL A 28 -20.25 -5.40 9.74
C VAL A 28 -21.19 -5.41 8.53
N GLU A 29 -21.82 -6.54 8.21
CA GLU A 29 -22.78 -6.62 7.10
C GLU A 29 -24.05 -5.77 7.35
N ALA A 30 -24.52 -5.74 8.61
CA ALA A 30 -25.66 -4.92 9.02
C ALA A 30 -25.32 -3.41 9.02
N MET A 31 -24.12 -3.05 9.47
CA MET A 31 -23.56 -1.69 9.41
C MET A 31 -23.45 -1.21 7.96
N ALA A 32 -22.87 -2.01 7.07
CA ALA A 32 -22.77 -1.71 5.64
C ALA A 32 -24.16 -1.52 4.99
N ALA A 33 -25.16 -2.31 5.40
CA ALA A 33 -26.55 -2.11 4.98
C ALA A 33 -27.16 -0.80 5.50
N GLY A 34 -26.86 -0.40 6.75
CA GLY A 34 -27.29 0.89 7.32
C GLY A 34 -26.67 2.09 6.61
N ILE A 35 -25.35 2.07 6.44
CA ILE A 35 -24.59 3.09 5.71
C ILE A 35 -25.08 3.21 4.26
N ALA A 36 -25.41 2.08 3.59
CA ALA A 36 -26.01 2.12 2.26
C ALA A 36 -27.37 2.83 2.24
N ARG A 37 -28.29 2.53 3.18
CA ARG A 37 -29.59 3.22 3.30
C ARG A 37 -29.41 4.72 3.54
N ALA A 38 -28.49 5.08 4.44
CA ALA A 38 -28.17 6.46 4.80
C ALA A 38 -27.62 7.27 3.62
N LEU A 39 -26.73 6.69 2.81
CA LEU A 39 -26.20 7.34 1.61
C LEU A 39 -27.24 7.44 0.48
N ILE A 40 -28.08 6.42 0.30
CA ILE A 40 -29.16 6.43 -0.70
C ILE A 40 -30.20 7.50 -0.38
N SER A 41 -30.60 7.67 0.89
CA SER A 41 -31.55 8.73 1.29
C SER A 41 -30.97 10.15 1.10
N ARG A 42 -29.64 10.30 1.12
CA ARG A 42 -28.92 11.54 0.78
C ARG A 42 -28.58 11.67 -0.72
N GLY A 43 -29.09 10.78 -1.58
CA GLY A 43 -29.02 10.90 -3.04
C GLY A 43 -27.71 10.39 -3.69
N TRP A 44 -26.93 9.59 -2.98
CA TRP A 44 -25.71 8.96 -3.51
C TRP A 44 -26.03 7.66 -4.25
N ALA A 45 -25.25 7.36 -5.31
CA ALA A 45 -25.32 6.05 -5.95
C ALA A 45 -24.40 5.08 -5.20
N VAL A 46 -24.97 4.01 -4.63
CA VAL A 46 -24.24 3.10 -3.72
C VAL A 46 -24.15 1.68 -4.30
N GLU A 47 -22.98 1.08 -4.17
CA GLU A 47 -22.68 -0.33 -4.49
C GLU A 47 -22.00 -1.00 -3.28
N ARG A 48 -22.22 -2.30 -3.06
CA ARG A 48 -21.60 -3.09 -1.96
C ARG A 48 -20.82 -4.27 -2.51
N ARG A 49 -19.62 -4.53 -1.98
CA ARG A 49 -18.79 -5.71 -2.31
C ARG A 49 -18.07 -6.24 -1.07
N GLN A 50 -18.18 -7.54 -0.85
CA GLN A 50 -17.42 -8.26 0.17
C GLN A 50 -16.01 -8.57 -0.35
N ILE A 51 -14.97 -8.29 0.45
CA ILE A 51 -13.56 -8.49 0.11
C ILE A 51 -12.95 -9.58 1.00
N GLY A 52 -12.33 -10.58 0.37
CA GLY A 52 -11.62 -11.68 1.03
C GLY A 52 -10.10 -11.59 0.86
N LEU A 53 -9.42 -12.72 1.01
CA LEU A 53 -7.95 -12.82 0.95
C LEU A 53 -7.35 -12.71 -0.47
N ASP A 54 -8.16 -12.71 -1.54
CA ASP A 54 -7.65 -12.51 -2.90
C ASP A 54 -7.65 -11.02 -3.27
N PRO A 55 -6.46 -10.36 -3.41
CA PRO A 55 -6.40 -8.94 -3.75
C PRO A 55 -6.93 -8.64 -5.16
N ARG A 56 -7.02 -9.64 -6.06
CA ARG A 56 -7.61 -9.45 -7.39
C ARG A 56 -9.10 -9.12 -7.30
N ALA A 57 -9.83 -9.74 -6.36
CA ALA A 57 -11.24 -9.45 -6.14
C ALA A 57 -11.45 -7.98 -5.69
N ALA A 58 -10.54 -7.41 -4.89
CA ALA A 58 -10.57 -6.00 -4.52
C ALA A 58 -10.27 -5.08 -5.72
N ILE A 59 -9.25 -5.40 -6.53
CA ILE A 59 -8.91 -4.66 -7.75
C ILE A 59 -10.07 -4.70 -8.77
N GLU A 60 -10.68 -5.86 -8.97
CA GLU A 60 -11.84 -6.05 -9.85
C GLU A 60 -13.07 -5.28 -9.35
N ALA A 61 -13.36 -5.34 -8.04
CA ALA A 61 -14.46 -4.60 -7.42
C ALA A 61 -14.36 -3.09 -7.69
N VAL A 62 -13.20 -2.47 -7.45
CA VAL A 62 -13.02 -1.03 -7.71
C VAL A 62 -12.97 -0.70 -9.21
N THR A 63 -12.40 -1.60 -10.04
CA THR A 63 -12.27 -1.39 -11.49
C THR A 63 -13.62 -1.48 -12.22
N ALA A 64 -14.49 -2.41 -11.81
CA ALA A 64 -15.84 -2.58 -12.34
C ALA A 64 -16.80 -1.53 -11.74
N GLY A 65 -16.74 -1.31 -10.42
CA GLY A 65 -17.56 -0.33 -9.73
C GLY A 65 -17.26 1.12 -10.13
N ARG A 66 -16.02 1.44 -10.50
CA ARG A 66 -15.56 2.80 -10.83
C ARG A 66 -16.08 3.87 -9.84
N PRO A 67 -15.82 3.72 -8.54
CA PRO A 67 -16.28 4.67 -7.53
C PRO A 67 -15.60 6.04 -7.68
N ASP A 68 -16.29 7.09 -7.24
CA ASP A 68 -15.66 8.37 -6.93
C ASP A 68 -14.97 8.33 -5.55
N VAL A 69 -15.44 7.45 -4.66
CA VAL A 69 -14.96 7.24 -3.30
C VAL A 69 -15.37 5.84 -2.78
N VAL A 70 -14.49 5.21 -2.01
CA VAL A 70 -14.76 3.95 -1.32
C VAL A 70 -15.17 4.21 0.13
N PHE A 71 -16.29 3.65 0.58
CA PHE A 71 -16.55 3.51 2.01
C PHE A 71 -15.85 2.24 2.49
N GLN A 72 -14.78 2.40 3.25
CA GLN A 72 -13.97 1.30 3.77
C GLN A 72 -14.57 0.81 5.09
N LEU A 73 -15.04 -0.44 5.12
CA LEU A 73 -15.53 -1.18 6.29
C LEU A 73 -14.87 -2.56 6.42
N CYS A 74 -13.82 -2.87 5.65
CA CYS A 74 -13.07 -4.11 5.80
C CYS A 74 -12.15 -4.06 7.03
N GLU A 75 -12.69 -4.36 8.21
CA GLU A 75 -11.96 -4.49 9.49
C GLU A 75 -11.05 -5.73 9.55
N THR A 76 -11.28 -6.75 8.72
CA THR A 76 -10.41 -7.94 8.64
C THR A 76 -10.33 -8.47 7.21
N LEU A 77 -9.26 -9.18 6.87
CA LEU A 77 -9.22 -10.01 5.66
C LEU A 77 -9.05 -11.49 6.07
N GLY A 78 -10.02 -12.32 5.69
CA GLY A 78 -10.07 -13.73 6.08
C GLY A 78 -10.20 -13.97 7.59
N GLY A 79 -10.75 -13.00 8.34
CA GLY A 79 -10.83 -13.04 9.80
C GLY A 79 -9.56 -12.61 10.54
N ASN A 80 -8.51 -12.18 9.82
CA ASN A 80 -7.28 -11.67 10.41
C ASN A 80 -7.29 -10.12 10.47
N SER A 81 -7.47 -9.59 11.67
CA SER A 81 -7.50 -8.15 11.98
C SER A 81 -6.18 -7.44 11.62
N ARG A 82 -5.04 -8.16 11.65
CA ARG A 82 -3.71 -7.63 11.29
C ARG A 82 -3.58 -7.29 9.79
N LEU A 83 -4.56 -7.67 8.97
CA LEU A 83 -4.63 -7.37 7.54
C LEU A 83 -5.58 -6.21 7.21
N GLU A 84 -6.26 -5.59 8.19
CA GLU A 84 -7.08 -4.38 8.00
C GLU A 84 -6.40 -3.32 7.10
N PRO A 85 -5.13 -2.89 7.33
CA PRO A 85 -4.52 -1.83 6.53
C PRO A 85 -4.19 -2.23 5.08
N ALA A 86 -4.26 -3.52 4.71
CA ALA A 86 -3.88 -3.97 3.37
C ALA A 86 -4.81 -3.42 2.27
N LEU A 87 -6.11 -3.29 2.54
CA LEU A 87 -7.05 -2.69 1.59
C LEU A 87 -6.90 -1.15 1.51
N PRO A 88 -6.82 -0.39 2.61
CA PRO A 88 -6.37 1.01 2.61
C PRO A 88 -5.08 1.26 1.82
N TYR A 89 -4.04 0.43 1.97
CA TYR A 89 -2.81 0.55 1.17
C TYR A 89 -3.07 0.33 -0.33
N LEU A 90 -3.89 -0.66 -0.71
CA LEU A 90 -4.28 -0.89 -2.10
C LEU A 90 -5.07 0.29 -2.68
N LEU A 91 -6.03 0.85 -1.92
CA LEU A 91 -6.84 1.99 -2.35
C LEU A 91 -5.99 3.25 -2.52
N ALA A 92 -5.06 3.50 -1.58
CA ALA A 92 -4.08 4.58 -1.68
C ALA A 92 -3.17 4.43 -2.91
N TRP A 93 -2.64 3.22 -3.17
CA TRP A 93 -1.80 2.93 -4.34
C TRP A 93 -2.55 3.12 -5.66
N LEU A 94 -3.84 2.76 -5.71
CA LEU A 94 -4.71 2.99 -6.87
C LEU A 94 -5.19 4.46 -7.00
N GLY A 95 -4.82 5.35 -6.08
CA GLY A 95 -5.23 6.75 -6.07
C GLY A 95 -6.72 6.97 -5.81
N LEU A 96 -7.40 6.00 -5.19
CA LEU A 96 -8.83 6.04 -4.90
C LEU A 96 -9.08 6.71 -3.55
N PRO A 97 -9.98 7.72 -3.46
CA PRO A 97 -10.39 8.28 -2.17
C PRO A 97 -11.12 7.22 -1.34
N PHE A 98 -10.81 7.11 -0.04
CA PHE A 98 -11.52 6.22 0.86
C PHE A 98 -11.78 6.86 2.23
N THR A 99 -12.78 6.32 2.95
CA THR A 99 -13.23 6.83 4.25
C THR A 99 -12.35 6.36 5.41
N GLY A 100 -12.27 7.18 6.47
CA GLY A 100 -11.56 6.84 7.70
C GLY A 100 -10.11 7.34 7.72
N ASN A 101 -9.24 6.55 8.35
CA ASN A 101 -7.85 6.91 8.63
C ASN A 101 -6.88 6.43 7.51
N PRO A 102 -5.70 7.06 7.38
CA PRO A 102 -4.65 6.58 6.46
C PRO A 102 -4.20 5.14 6.77
N ALA A 103 -3.69 4.43 5.77
CA ALA A 103 -3.32 3.02 5.87
C ALA A 103 -2.22 2.75 6.92
N GLU A 104 -1.25 3.66 7.01
CA GLU A 104 -0.17 3.68 7.99
C GLU A 104 -0.65 3.96 9.42
N VAL A 105 -1.73 4.74 9.57
CA VAL A 105 -2.37 5.04 10.85
C VAL A 105 -3.18 3.83 11.34
N ILE A 106 -3.93 3.19 10.44
CA ILE A 106 -4.60 1.91 10.70
C ILE A 106 -3.56 0.86 11.12
N ALA A 107 -2.47 0.72 10.37
CA ALA A 107 -1.40 -0.24 10.66
C ALA A 107 -0.71 -0.02 12.03
N LEU A 108 -0.67 1.22 12.53
CA LEU A 108 -0.24 1.51 13.90
C LEU A 108 -1.31 1.10 14.92
N LEU A 109 -2.56 1.51 14.71
CA LEU A 109 -3.64 1.37 15.69
C LEU A 109 -4.11 -0.06 15.93
N VAL A 110 -4.03 -0.94 14.93
CA VAL A 110 -4.25 -2.38 15.12
C VAL A 110 -3.22 -3.00 16.08
N ASP A 111 -2.03 -2.40 16.25
CA ASP A 111 -1.03 -2.84 17.22
C ASP A 111 -1.13 -2.02 18.52
N LYS A 112 -1.83 -2.58 19.52
CA LYS A 112 -2.08 -1.91 20.81
C LYS A 112 -0.79 -1.69 21.62
N VAL A 113 0.25 -2.51 21.40
CA VAL A 113 1.58 -2.33 22.04
C VAL A 113 2.29 -1.12 21.43
N ARG A 114 2.41 -1.06 20.09
CA ARG A 114 3.06 0.05 19.39
C ARG A 114 2.31 1.36 19.58
N THR A 115 0.98 1.34 19.53
CA THR A 115 0.13 2.51 19.79
C THR A 115 0.45 3.12 21.14
N LYS A 116 0.51 2.32 22.22
CA LYS A 116 0.84 2.81 23.56
C LYS A 116 2.28 3.31 23.69
N GLN A 117 3.24 2.72 22.97
CA GLN A 117 4.61 3.25 22.89
C GLN A 117 4.64 4.65 22.24
N VAL A 118 3.87 4.88 21.17
CA VAL A 118 3.76 6.20 20.53
C VAL A 118 3.01 7.20 21.42
N LEU A 119 1.94 6.79 22.10
CA LEU A 119 1.24 7.64 23.09
C LEU A 119 2.19 8.14 24.19
N ILE A 120 3.03 7.26 24.75
CA ILE A 120 4.07 7.66 25.73
C ILE A 120 5.07 8.63 25.10
N GLY A 121 5.52 8.38 23.86
CA GLY A 121 6.42 9.30 23.14
C GLY A 121 5.83 10.68 22.86
N LEU A 122 4.50 10.78 22.73
CA LEU A 122 3.73 12.02 22.60
C LEU A 122 3.40 12.67 23.97
N GLY A 123 3.81 12.07 25.09
CA GLY A 123 3.47 12.56 26.44
C GLY A 123 2.00 12.35 26.83
N LEU A 124 1.29 11.44 26.17
CA LEU A 124 -0.13 11.14 26.41
C LEU A 124 -0.30 10.00 27.42
N PRO A 125 -1.23 10.11 28.39
CA PRO A 125 -1.40 9.13 29.44
C PRO A 125 -2.05 7.85 28.89
N THR A 126 -1.31 6.75 28.94
CA THR A 126 -1.81 5.37 28.82
C THR A 126 -1.46 4.64 30.12
N PRO A 127 -2.27 3.67 30.59
CA PRO A 127 -1.85 2.82 31.70
C PRO A 127 -0.54 2.10 31.36
N GLU A 128 0.25 1.81 32.39
CA GLU A 128 1.47 1.02 32.35
C GLU A 128 1.17 -0.36 31.76
N PHE A 129 2.10 -0.90 30.96
CA PHE A 129 1.88 -2.15 30.24
C PHE A 129 3.18 -2.90 29.89
N VAL A 130 3.05 -4.20 29.60
CA VAL A 130 4.11 -5.07 29.06
C VAL A 130 3.55 -5.90 27.91
N ALA A 131 4.33 -6.00 26.82
CA ALA A 131 4.10 -6.99 25.78
C ALA A 131 4.65 -8.36 26.22
N VAL A 132 3.74 -9.28 26.53
CA VAL A 132 4.04 -10.63 27.02
C VAL A 132 4.20 -11.57 25.81
N SER A 133 5.45 -11.86 25.46
CA SER A 133 5.85 -12.87 24.48
C SER A 133 5.82 -14.29 25.05
N ASP A 134 6.02 -14.41 26.36
CA ASP A 134 6.31 -15.61 27.12
C ASP A 134 6.04 -15.35 28.61
N GLU A 135 5.90 -16.40 29.42
CA GLU A 135 5.53 -16.25 30.84
C GLU A 135 6.55 -15.53 31.71
N ALA A 136 7.84 -15.48 31.35
CA ALA A 136 8.84 -14.79 32.16
C ALA A 136 8.65 -13.26 32.09
N ARG A 137 7.95 -12.75 31.07
CA ARG A 137 7.56 -11.33 30.97
C ARG A 137 6.45 -10.92 31.94
N LEU A 138 5.89 -11.87 32.70
CA LEU A 138 4.96 -11.61 33.81
C LEU A 138 5.70 -11.37 35.14
N ASP A 139 6.98 -11.73 35.23
CA ASP A 139 7.74 -11.64 36.48
C ASP A 139 8.14 -10.20 36.80
N GLY A 140 8.06 -9.85 38.08
CA GLY A 140 8.33 -8.50 38.58
C GLY A 140 7.22 -7.46 38.34
N TRP A 141 6.09 -7.82 37.70
CA TRP A 141 4.97 -6.90 37.49
C TRP A 141 4.36 -6.42 38.84
N PRO A 142 4.36 -5.10 39.12
CA PRO A 142 3.94 -4.57 40.42
C PRO A 142 2.50 -4.01 40.42
N HIS A 143 1.87 -3.85 39.25
CA HIS A 143 0.62 -3.11 39.10
C HIS A 143 -0.60 -4.05 39.04
N TRP A 144 -0.94 -4.67 40.17
CA TRP A 144 -2.16 -5.45 40.32
C TRP A 144 -3.30 -4.58 40.88
N PRO A 145 -4.57 -4.79 40.48
CA PRO A 145 -5.02 -5.70 39.43
C PRO A 145 -4.57 -5.26 38.03
N ALA A 146 -4.44 -6.24 37.13
CA ALA A 146 -4.05 -6.05 35.74
C ALA A 146 -5.09 -6.67 34.81
N ILE A 147 -5.13 -6.21 33.56
CA ILE A 147 -5.92 -6.83 32.48
C ILE A 147 -4.98 -7.45 31.45
N LEU A 148 -5.30 -8.67 30.99
CA LEU A 148 -4.64 -9.31 29.85
C LEU A 148 -5.59 -9.35 28.65
N LYS A 149 -5.14 -8.83 27.50
CA LYS A 149 -5.89 -8.82 26.25
C LYS A 149 -4.99 -9.15 25.03
N PRO A 150 -5.52 -9.69 23.92
CA PRO A 150 -4.74 -9.82 22.69
C PRO A 150 -4.18 -8.47 22.24
N ALA A 151 -2.92 -8.43 21.77
CA ALA A 151 -2.30 -7.15 21.39
C ALA A 151 -2.77 -6.59 20.03
N ALA A 152 -3.45 -7.40 19.21
CA ALA A 152 -3.86 -7.05 17.85
C ALA A 152 -5.22 -7.65 17.44
N GLU A 153 -6.17 -7.63 18.38
CA GLU A 153 -7.59 -7.90 18.12
C GLU A 153 -8.45 -6.77 18.71
N ASP A 154 -9.66 -6.62 18.19
CA ASP A 154 -10.62 -5.59 18.55
C ASP A 154 -11.98 -6.22 18.92
N ALA A 155 -13.08 -5.47 18.86
CA ALA A 155 -14.44 -5.98 19.09
C ALA A 155 -14.67 -6.71 20.44
N SER A 156 -13.83 -6.49 21.46
CA SER A 156 -13.80 -7.27 22.72
C SER A 156 -13.51 -8.78 22.54
N LEU A 157 -12.92 -9.19 21.41
CA LEU A 157 -12.47 -10.56 21.16
C LEU A 157 -11.42 -10.97 22.21
N GLY A 158 -11.63 -12.12 22.84
CA GLY A 158 -10.78 -12.55 23.96
C GLY A 158 -10.89 -11.71 25.23
N ILE A 159 -11.95 -10.90 25.39
CA ILE A 159 -12.27 -10.19 26.63
C ILE A 159 -13.48 -10.83 27.32
N ASP A 160 -13.20 -11.60 28.37
CA ASP A 160 -14.21 -12.16 29.29
C ASP A 160 -13.86 -11.85 30.76
N ARG A 161 -14.67 -12.35 31.71
CA ARG A 161 -14.51 -12.06 33.15
C ARG A 161 -13.15 -12.48 33.72
N GLY A 162 -12.47 -13.46 33.13
CA GLY A 162 -11.11 -13.88 33.51
C GLY A 162 -9.98 -13.04 32.89
N SER A 163 -10.29 -11.93 32.22
CA SER A 163 -9.26 -11.03 31.64
C SER A 163 -8.61 -10.12 32.69
N VAL A 164 -9.37 -9.72 33.71
CA VAL A 164 -8.84 -8.97 34.87
C VAL A 164 -8.37 -9.98 35.91
N VAL A 165 -7.17 -9.75 36.45
CA VAL A 165 -6.47 -10.67 37.36
C VAL A 165 -5.70 -9.91 38.43
N ASP A 166 -5.67 -10.47 39.63
CA ASP A 166 -5.04 -9.86 40.82
C ASP A 166 -3.63 -10.40 41.13
N ASP A 167 -3.20 -11.49 40.46
CA ASP A 167 -1.89 -12.12 40.73
C ASP A 167 -1.21 -12.74 39.49
N ARG A 168 0.11 -12.98 39.62
CA ARG A 168 0.96 -13.60 38.59
C ARG A 168 0.55 -15.04 38.22
N PRO A 169 0.15 -15.92 39.15
CA PRO A 169 -0.46 -17.21 38.80
C PRO A 169 -1.72 -17.12 37.91
N ALA A 170 -2.60 -16.14 38.14
CA ALA A 170 -3.80 -15.90 37.34
C ALA A 170 -3.44 -15.29 35.98
N ALA A 171 -2.54 -14.32 35.95
CA ALA A 171 -1.98 -13.79 34.71
C ALA A 171 -1.33 -14.87 33.85
N ALA A 172 -0.61 -15.83 34.45
CA ALA A 172 -0.02 -16.96 33.72
C ALA A 172 -1.08 -17.89 33.11
N ARG A 173 -2.17 -18.19 33.84
CA ARG A 173 -3.30 -18.95 33.28
C ARG A 173 -3.97 -18.20 32.12
N ARG A 174 -4.21 -16.89 32.28
CA ARG A 174 -4.83 -16.05 31.24
C ARG A 174 -3.93 -15.87 30.01
N PHE A 175 -2.62 -15.70 30.22
CA PHE A 175 -1.63 -15.61 29.15
C PHE A 175 -1.65 -16.84 28.26
N ARG A 176 -1.56 -18.06 28.82
CA ARG A 176 -1.58 -19.31 28.04
C ARG A 176 -2.83 -19.40 27.16
N LEU A 177 -4.01 -19.17 27.74
CA LEU A 177 -5.29 -19.20 27.04
C LEU A 177 -5.35 -18.21 25.87
N LEU A 178 -4.85 -16.98 26.07
CA LEU A 178 -4.83 -15.97 25.00
C LEU A 178 -3.74 -16.25 23.96
N ALA A 179 -2.57 -16.75 24.35
CA ALA A 179 -1.46 -17.09 23.46
C ALA A 179 -1.77 -18.31 22.57
N GLU A 180 -2.47 -19.32 23.11
CA GLU A 180 -3.01 -20.45 22.36
C GLU A 180 -4.08 -20.03 21.35
N ARG A 181 -4.95 -19.08 21.75
CA ARG A 181 -6.14 -18.69 20.98
C ARG A 181 -5.90 -17.59 19.93
N PHE A 182 -4.99 -16.65 20.20
CA PHE A 182 -4.75 -15.44 19.38
C PHE A 182 -3.26 -15.21 19.04
N GLY A 183 -2.37 -16.11 19.49
CA GLY A 183 -0.92 -15.92 19.34
C GLY A 183 -0.34 -14.87 20.28
N THR A 184 0.90 -14.46 20.01
CA THR A 184 1.67 -13.52 20.84
C THR A 184 2.09 -12.27 20.05
N PRO A 185 2.39 -11.14 20.71
CA PRO A 185 2.32 -10.92 22.16
C PRO A 185 0.88 -10.77 22.68
N VAL A 186 0.70 -11.10 23.96
CA VAL A 186 -0.47 -10.70 24.75
C VAL A 186 -0.11 -9.40 25.47
N LEU A 187 -1.03 -8.45 25.56
CA LEU A 187 -0.84 -7.20 26.31
C LEU A 187 -1.24 -7.41 27.77
N LEU A 188 -0.30 -7.23 28.70
CA LEU A 188 -0.56 -7.05 30.13
C LEU A 188 -0.61 -5.55 30.43
N GLU A 189 -1.67 -5.06 31.07
CA GLU A 189 -1.91 -3.63 31.30
C GLU A 189 -2.45 -3.37 32.72
N ARG A 190 -2.05 -2.27 33.39
CA ARG A 190 -2.60 -1.91 34.71
C ARG A 190 -4.10 -1.64 34.61
N PHE A 191 -4.91 -2.33 35.42
CA PHE A 191 -6.36 -2.20 35.35
C PHE A 191 -6.84 -0.91 36.04
N ILE A 192 -7.38 0.03 35.26
CA ILE A 192 -8.06 1.22 35.77
C ILE A 192 -9.51 0.84 36.11
N ALA A 193 -9.85 0.66 37.39
CA ALA A 193 -11.18 0.17 37.81
C ALA A 193 -12.31 1.23 37.84
N GLY A 194 -12.04 2.46 37.39
CA GLY A 194 -12.96 3.60 37.45
C GLY A 194 -13.92 3.71 36.25
N ARG A 195 -14.27 4.94 35.87
CA ARG A 195 -15.25 5.24 34.80
C ARG A 195 -14.66 4.88 33.44
N GLU A 196 -15.48 4.37 32.50
CA GLU A 196 -15.09 4.14 31.11
C GLU A 196 -15.83 5.09 30.17
N LEU A 197 -15.07 5.86 29.39
CA LEU A 197 -15.57 6.87 28.47
C LEU A 197 -15.14 6.55 27.06
N ASN A 198 -16.03 6.72 26.09
CA ASN A 198 -15.71 6.64 24.67
C ASN A 198 -15.91 8.02 24.02
N VAL A 199 -14.88 8.52 23.35
CA VAL A 199 -14.88 9.80 22.64
C VAL A 199 -14.94 9.54 21.14
N ALA A 200 -16.10 9.78 20.54
CA ALA A 200 -16.26 9.76 19.09
C ALA A 200 -15.68 11.04 18.48
N LEU A 201 -14.85 10.89 17.45
CA LEU A 201 -14.15 11.95 16.74
C LEU A 201 -14.58 11.97 15.27
N LEU A 202 -14.94 13.14 14.74
CA LEU A 202 -15.43 13.30 13.36
C LEU A 202 -14.90 14.58 12.69
N GLU A 203 -14.26 14.43 11.54
CA GLU A 203 -13.65 15.51 10.75
C GLU A 203 -14.70 16.26 9.90
N ALA A 204 -14.96 17.52 10.25
CA ALA A 204 -15.90 18.39 9.55
C ALA A 204 -15.18 19.60 8.92
N PRO A 205 -15.76 20.28 7.91
CA PRO A 205 -15.17 21.47 7.28
C PRO A 205 -14.89 22.64 8.24
N ASP A 206 -15.62 22.70 9.36
CA ASP A 206 -15.47 23.66 10.44
C ASP A 206 -14.53 23.20 11.57
N GLY A 207 -14.03 21.96 11.50
CA GLY A 207 -13.04 21.41 12.42
C GLY A 207 -13.38 20.00 12.93
N LEU A 208 -12.60 19.52 13.90
CA LEU A 208 -12.82 18.23 14.54
C LEU A 208 -13.95 18.30 15.58
N ARG A 209 -15.07 17.63 15.31
CA ARG A 209 -16.22 17.49 16.22
C ARG A 209 -16.02 16.31 17.17
N MET A 210 -16.56 16.43 18.39
CA MET A 210 -16.35 15.47 19.47
C MET A 210 -17.62 15.23 20.31
N GLY A 211 -18.03 13.98 20.46
CA GLY A 211 -19.05 13.55 21.43
C GLY A 211 -18.45 12.57 22.43
N ILE A 212 -18.90 12.63 23.69
CA ILE A 212 -18.42 11.77 24.77
C ILE A 212 -19.58 10.97 25.34
N ASN A 213 -19.47 9.65 25.32
CA ASN A 213 -20.37 8.75 26.04
C ASN A 213 -19.62 8.04 27.17
N GLU A 214 -20.38 7.60 28.16
CA GLU A 214 -19.93 6.80 29.29
C GLU A 214 -20.60 5.42 29.19
N ILE A 215 -19.88 4.36 29.58
CA ILE A 215 -20.46 3.03 29.78
C ILE A 215 -20.74 2.87 31.27
N ASP A 216 -22.02 2.73 31.63
CA ASP A 216 -22.43 2.63 33.02
C ASP A 216 -22.35 1.18 33.51
N PHE A 217 -21.30 0.88 34.27
CA PHE A 217 -21.09 -0.43 34.91
C PHE A 217 -21.76 -0.56 36.30
N SER A 218 -22.62 0.38 36.71
CA SER A 218 -23.23 0.38 38.06
C SER A 218 -24.24 -0.74 38.30
N ALA A 219 -24.84 -1.28 37.23
CA ALA A 219 -25.81 -2.38 37.28
C ALA A 219 -25.19 -3.78 37.10
N LEU A 220 -23.87 -3.89 36.87
CA LEU A 220 -23.18 -5.16 36.77
C LEU A 220 -23.06 -5.88 38.14
N PRO A 221 -23.02 -7.23 38.17
CA PRO A 221 -22.76 -8.00 39.40
C PRO A 221 -21.43 -7.62 40.05
N ALA A 222 -21.36 -7.69 41.39
CA ALA A 222 -20.18 -7.28 42.15
C ALA A 222 -18.95 -8.18 41.92
N ASP A 223 -19.16 -9.43 41.47
CA ASP A 223 -18.15 -10.39 41.02
C ASP A 223 -17.77 -10.22 39.54
N HIS A 224 -18.51 -9.40 38.78
CA HIS A 224 -18.18 -9.09 37.39
C HIS A 224 -17.15 -7.94 37.36
N PRO A 225 -15.98 -8.11 36.73
CA PRO A 225 -15.07 -6.98 36.53
C PRO A 225 -15.76 -5.90 35.70
N ARG A 226 -15.57 -4.62 36.06
CA ARG A 226 -16.14 -3.48 35.33
C ARG A 226 -15.43 -3.30 33.99
N ILE A 227 -15.79 -4.12 33.00
CA ILE A 227 -15.26 -4.17 31.63
C ILE A 227 -16.37 -4.53 30.65
N LEU A 228 -16.29 -4.04 29.42
CA LEU A 228 -17.16 -4.46 28.33
C LEU A 228 -16.64 -5.76 27.69
N THR A 229 -17.02 -6.90 28.28
CA THR A 229 -16.74 -8.24 27.73
C THR A 229 -17.41 -8.45 26.38
N TYR A 230 -17.04 -9.53 25.67
CA TYR A 230 -17.73 -9.91 24.43
C TYR A 230 -19.24 -10.12 24.66
N GLU A 231 -19.62 -10.84 25.73
CA GLU A 231 -21.00 -11.01 26.21
C GLU A 231 -21.71 -9.64 26.37
N ALA A 232 -21.07 -8.70 27.07
CA ALA A 232 -21.58 -7.35 27.33
C ALA A 232 -21.74 -6.48 26.08
N LYS A 233 -21.11 -6.86 24.96
CA LYS A 233 -21.04 -6.04 23.73
C LYS A 233 -21.94 -6.56 22.60
N TRP A 234 -22.06 -7.88 22.46
CA TRP A 234 -22.69 -8.49 21.28
C TRP A 234 -23.86 -9.43 21.59
N GLU A 235 -23.99 -9.92 22.82
CA GLU A 235 -25.09 -10.81 23.20
C GLU A 235 -26.23 -9.98 23.79
N GLU A 236 -27.07 -9.39 22.93
CA GLU A 236 -28.16 -8.46 23.32
C GLU A 236 -29.20 -9.09 24.27
N ASP A 237 -29.31 -10.42 24.25
CA ASP A 237 -30.13 -11.20 25.17
C ASP A 237 -29.50 -11.46 26.54
N SER A 238 -28.19 -11.24 26.68
CA SER A 238 -27.49 -11.43 27.95
C SER A 238 -27.96 -10.41 29.02
N PRO A 239 -27.97 -10.79 30.31
CA PRO A 239 -28.17 -9.83 31.39
C PRO A 239 -27.07 -8.75 31.40
N ILE A 240 -25.84 -9.12 31.02
CA ILE A 240 -24.66 -8.24 31.11
C ILE A 240 -24.76 -7.08 30.10
N TYR A 241 -25.10 -7.35 28.83
CA TYR A 241 -25.33 -6.29 27.82
C TYR A 241 -26.35 -5.25 28.30
N ARG A 242 -27.45 -5.74 28.87
CA ARG A 242 -28.55 -4.91 29.42
C ARG A 242 -28.16 -4.15 30.69
N GLN A 243 -27.08 -4.57 31.36
CA GLN A 243 -26.52 -3.98 32.58
C GLN A 243 -25.28 -3.09 32.33
N SER A 244 -24.82 -2.97 31.08
CA SER A 244 -23.76 -2.03 30.67
C SER A 244 -24.21 -1.04 29.58
N PRO A 245 -25.26 -0.23 29.81
CA PRO A 245 -25.74 0.74 28.84
C PRO A 245 -24.70 1.85 28.58
N SER A 246 -24.76 2.44 27.38
CA SER A 246 -23.85 3.51 26.94
C SER A 246 -24.61 4.72 26.40
N GLY A 247 -24.24 5.92 26.83
CA GLY A 247 -24.88 7.18 26.47
C GLY A 247 -24.13 8.42 26.98
N PRO A 248 -24.65 9.65 26.74
CA PRO A 248 -23.90 10.90 26.95
C PRO A 248 -23.33 11.06 28.37
N ALA A 249 -22.01 11.25 28.45
CA ALA A 249 -21.28 11.25 29.71
C ALA A 249 -21.61 12.49 30.56
N ARG A 250 -21.79 12.30 31.87
CA ARG A 250 -21.98 13.40 32.84
C ARG A 250 -20.66 13.72 33.52
N LEU A 251 -19.91 14.65 32.94
CA LEU A 251 -18.57 15.06 33.39
C LEU A 251 -18.61 16.43 34.10
N ALA A 252 -17.64 16.66 34.96
CA ALA A 252 -17.31 18.01 35.43
C ALA A 252 -16.53 18.76 34.32
N SER A 253 -16.59 20.10 34.34
CA SER A 253 -16.09 20.93 33.22
C SER A 253 -14.57 20.86 33.01
N ASP A 254 -13.81 20.50 34.05
CA ASP A 254 -12.38 20.23 34.02
C ASP A 254 -12.07 18.87 33.38
N LEU A 255 -12.79 17.83 33.78
CA LEU A 255 -12.65 16.47 33.24
C LEU A 255 -13.10 16.39 31.77
N ASP A 256 -14.19 17.06 31.39
CA ASP A 256 -14.62 17.16 29.98
C ASP A 256 -13.54 17.85 29.13
N ALA A 257 -13.04 18.99 29.58
CA ALA A 257 -12.00 19.74 28.88
C ALA A 257 -10.70 18.92 28.72
N GLU A 258 -10.26 18.22 29.77
CA GLU A 258 -9.05 17.39 29.72
C GLU A 258 -9.23 16.16 28.81
N VAL A 259 -10.37 15.48 28.86
CA VAL A 259 -10.66 14.34 27.96
C VAL A 259 -10.69 14.81 26.50
N ARG A 260 -11.30 15.97 26.19
CA ARG A 260 -11.28 16.55 24.84
C ARG A 260 -9.87 17.00 24.42
N ARG A 261 -9.08 17.56 25.33
CA ARG A 261 -7.69 17.97 25.07
C ARG A 261 -6.82 16.75 24.73
N LEU A 262 -6.95 15.66 25.48
CA LEU A 262 -6.23 14.41 25.22
C LEU A 262 -6.68 13.73 23.93
N ALA A 263 -7.99 13.69 23.67
CA ALA A 263 -8.52 13.13 22.42
C ALA A 263 -8.07 13.95 21.19
N ARG A 264 -7.99 15.28 21.31
CA ARG A 264 -7.38 16.15 20.29
C ARG A 264 -5.88 15.87 20.12
N ALA A 265 -5.11 15.81 21.19
CA ALA A 265 -3.67 15.59 21.12
C ALA A 265 -3.33 14.19 20.56
N ALA A 266 -4.16 13.18 20.81
CA ALA A 266 -4.07 11.88 20.16
C ALA A 266 -4.42 11.94 18.67
N TRP A 267 -5.46 12.69 18.29
CA TRP A 267 -5.82 12.92 16.88
C TRP A 267 -4.69 13.61 16.10
N ASP A 268 -4.23 14.76 16.60
CA ASP A 268 -3.21 15.58 15.94
C ASP A 268 -1.84 14.86 15.95
N GLY A 269 -1.47 14.19 17.04
CA GLY A 269 -0.16 13.54 17.22
C GLY A 269 -0.01 12.18 16.54
N LEU A 270 -1.11 11.47 16.24
CA LEU A 270 -1.10 10.20 15.49
C LEU A 270 -1.48 10.37 14.01
N GLY A 271 -1.86 11.59 13.59
CA GLY A 271 -2.31 11.86 12.23
C GLY A 271 -3.68 11.26 11.88
N LEU A 272 -4.59 11.16 12.85
CA LEU A 272 -5.94 10.63 12.62
C LEU A 272 -6.72 11.54 11.65
N ARG A 273 -7.54 10.95 10.78
CA ARG A 273 -8.35 11.63 9.74
C ARG A 273 -9.74 11.00 9.62
N GLY A 274 -10.69 11.71 8.99
CA GLY A 274 -12.04 11.19 8.75
C GLY A 274 -12.87 11.03 10.02
N TYR A 275 -12.70 9.92 10.74
CA TYR A 275 -13.36 9.60 12.00
C TYR A 275 -12.53 8.63 12.84
N ALA A 276 -12.72 8.62 14.16
CA ALA A 276 -12.08 7.67 15.08
C ALA A 276 -12.86 7.55 16.40
N ARG A 277 -12.53 6.56 17.25
CA ARG A 277 -13.00 6.51 18.65
C ARG A 277 -11.82 6.34 19.60
N VAL A 278 -11.62 7.30 20.50
CA VAL A 278 -10.62 7.21 21.57
C VAL A 278 -11.34 6.75 22.84
N ASP A 279 -10.93 5.60 23.37
CA ASP A 279 -11.51 5.04 24.58
C ASP A 279 -10.60 5.34 25.78
N PHE A 280 -11.20 5.82 26.87
CA PHE A 280 -10.54 6.27 28.07
C PHE A 280 -11.06 5.54 29.30
N ARG A 281 -10.22 5.47 30.34
CA ARG A 281 -10.70 5.30 31.71
C ARG A 281 -10.25 6.40 32.64
N VAL A 282 -11.13 6.79 33.54
CA VAL A 282 -10.85 7.80 34.58
C VAL A 282 -10.58 7.09 35.89
N ASP A 283 -9.42 7.33 36.50
CA ASP A 283 -9.05 6.71 37.78
C ASP A 283 -9.74 7.38 38.99
N ALA A 284 -9.54 6.80 40.18
CA ALA A 284 -10.15 7.30 41.43
C ALA A 284 -9.65 8.70 41.87
N ALA A 285 -8.59 9.22 41.25
CA ALA A 285 -8.12 10.59 41.43
C ALA A 285 -8.62 11.55 40.33
N GLY A 286 -9.58 11.10 39.50
CA GLY A 286 -10.17 11.90 38.41
C GLY A 286 -9.31 11.98 37.15
N ARG A 287 -8.20 11.24 37.05
CA ARG A 287 -7.28 11.36 35.91
C ARG A 287 -7.70 10.46 34.75
N PRO A 288 -7.89 10.97 33.53
CA PRO A 288 -8.16 10.16 32.34
C PRO A 288 -6.88 9.50 31.79
N TRP A 289 -7.03 8.25 31.34
CA TRP A 289 -6.00 7.41 30.74
C TRP A 289 -6.55 6.82 29.43
N ILE A 290 -5.82 6.95 28.32
CA ILE A 290 -6.18 6.37 27.02
C ILE A 290 -5.96 4.85 27.07
N LEU A 291 -7.03 4.08 26.88
CA LEU A 291 -6.94 2.63 26.73
C LEU A 291 -6.55 2.23 25.32
N GLU A 292 -7.29 2.73 24.32
CA GLU A 292 -7.13 2.35 22.92
C GLU A 292 -7.77 3.38 21.98
N ILE A 293 -7.41 3.32 20.71
CA ILE A 293 -7.90 4.21 19.66
C ILE A 293 -8.30 3.34 18.48
N ASN A 294 -9.57 3.44 18.11
CA ASN A 294 -10.19 2.63 17.07
C ASN A 294 -10.13 3.45 15.77
N PRO A 295 -9.42 3.00 14.71
CA PRO A 295 -9.34 3.73 13.45
C PRO A 295 -10.61 3.61 12.61
N ASN A 296 -11.35 2.51 12.78
CA ASN A 296 -12.63 2.24 12.15
C ASN A 296 -13.63 1.75 13.23
N PRO A 297 -14.15 2.63 14.09
CA PRO A 297 -15.13 2.25 15.11
C PRO A 297 -16.48 1.91 14.49
N ASP A 298 -17.19 0.95 15.09
CA ASP A 298 -18.58 0.60 14.75
C ASP A 298 -19.48 1.85 14.56
N LEU A 299 -19.95 2.01 13.32
CA LEU A 299 -20.83 3.07 12.83
C LEU A 299 -22.29 2.60 12.70
N SER A 300 -22.69 1.49 13.31
CA SER A 300 -24.09 1.05 13.32
C SER A 300 -25.00 2.09 13.99
N GLU A 301 -26.27 2.18 13.56
CA GLU A 301 -27.24 3.19 14.03
C GLU A 301 -27.44 3.20 15.56
N GLN A 302 -27.16 2.08 16.25
CA GLN A 302 -27.25 1.92 17.71
C GLN A 302 -25.89 1.95 18.43
N ALA A 303 -24.78 2.12 17.71
CA ALA A 303 -23.42 2.06 18.26
C ALA A 303 -23.04 3.32 19.07
N GLY A 304 -21.96 3.22 19.85
CA GLY A 304 -21.42 4.35 20.65
C GLY A 304 -21.00 5.56 19.79
N PHE A 305 -20.60 5.33 18.53
CA PHE A 305 -20.32 6.42 17.59
C PHE A 305 -21.61 7.14 17.17
N ALA A 306 -22.63 6.41 16.71
CA ALA A 306 -23.92 6.98 16.32
C ALA A 306 -24.62 7.73 17.48
N LYS A 307 -24.57 7.17 18.69
CA LYS A 307 -25.07 7.80 19.93
C LYS A 307 -24.37 9.13 20.29
N SER A 308 -23.19 9.38 19.74
CA SER A 308 -22.46 10.66 19.92
C SER A 308 -22.92 11.77 18.96
N LEU A 309 -23.55 11.45 17.84
CA LEU A 309 -23.85 12.41 16.76
C LEU A 309 -24.75 13.59 17.17
N PRO A 310 -25.76 13.43 18.05
CA PRO A 310 -26.54 14.57 18.55
C PRO A 310 -25.70 15.59 19.31
N GLN A 311 -24.62 15.16 19.98
CA GLN A 311 -23.66 16.06 20.64
C GLN A 311 -22.82 16.87 19.63
N MET A 312 -22.68 16.35 18.40
CA MET A 312 -21.98 17.00 17.28
C MET A 312 -22.91 17.85 16.40
N GLY A 313 -24.21 17.92 16.71
CA GLY A 313 -25.21 18.61 15.91
C GLY A 313 -25.44 17.99 14.53
N LEU A 314 -25.54 16.65 14.47
CA LEU A 314 -25.74 15.87 13.24
C LEU A 314 -26.77 14.76 13.47
N ASP A 315 -27.58 14.46 12.44
CA ASP A 315 -28.27 13.17 12.35
C ASP A 315 -27.36 12.06 11.76
N TYR A 316 -27.86 10.82 11.72
CA TYR A 316 -27.08 9.68 11.21
C TYR A 316 -26.79 9.75 9.70
N PRO A 317 -27.79 9.94 8.79
CA PRO A 317 -27.53 10.24 7.39
C PRO A 317 -26.55 11.39 7.12
N GLU A 318 -26.62 12.48 7.88
CA GLU A 318 -25.71 13.62 7.77
C GLU A 318 -24.28 13.26 8.15
N ALA A 319 -24.07 12.52 9.23
CA ALA A 319 -22.75 12.08 9.64
C ALA A 319 -22.12 11.09 8.64
N VAL A 320 -22.91 10.14 8.13
CA VAL A 320 -22.46 9.17 7.11
C VAL A 320 -22.10 9.89 5.81
N GLU A 321 -22.90 10.86 5.38
CA GLU A 321 -22.56 11.73 4.24
C GLU A 321 -21.31 12.59 4.51
N LEU A 322 -21.14 13.11 5.72
CA LEU A 322 -19.99 13.93 6.11
C LEU A 322 -18.67 13.15 6.04
N ILE A 323 -18.67 11.89 6.48
CA ILE A 323 -17.54 10.96 6.35
C ILE A 323 -17.13 10.79 4.89
N VAL A 324 -18.08 10.48 4.00
CA VAL A 324 -17.83 10.35 2.55
C VAL A 324 -17.33 11.66 1.94
N ARG A 325 -17.87 12.80 2.38
CA ARG A 325 -17.41 14.13 1.95
C ARG A 325 -16.02 14.49 2.49
N SER A 326 -15.55 13.95 3.61
CA SER A 326 -14.16 14.18 4.07
C SER A 326 -13.14 13.35 3.30
N ALA A 327 -13.47 12.12 2.93
CA ALA A 327 -12.68 11.31 2.01
C ALA A 327 -12.46 12.03 0.67
N LEU A 328 -13.54 12.56 0.07
CA LEU A 328 -13.48 13.31 -1.19
C LEU A 328 -12.71 14.64 -1.11
N ARG A 329 -12.61 15.27 0.07
CA ARG A 329 -11.74 16.45 0.30
C ARG A 329 -10.27 16.07 0.52
N SER A 330 -10.03 14.92 1.14
CA SER A 330 -8.70 14.45 1.56
C SER A 330 -7.98 13.62 0.50
N ALA A 331 -8.69 13.26 -0.57
CA ALA A 331 -8.09 12.76 -1.80
C ALA A 331 -6.92 13.67 -2.22
N PRO A 332 -5.78 13.12 -2.68
CA PRO A 332 -4.84 13.95 -3.42
C PRO A 332 -5.60 14.63 -4.57
N PRO A 333 -5.28 15.89 -4.93
CA PRO A 333 -5.86 16.51 -6.12
C PRO A 333 -5.64 15.54 -7.28
N LYS A 334 -6.63 15.40 -8.18
CA LYS A 334 -6.57 14.47 -9.34
C LYS A 334 -5.45 14.91 -10.30
N GLY A 335 -4.21 14.64 -9.90
CA GLY A 335 -2.98 14.96 -10.62
C GLY A 335 -3.11 14.32 -11.99
N THR A 336 -3.06 15.17 -13.01
CA THR A 336 -3.84 14.96 -14.23
C THR A 336 -3.56 13.59 -14.86
N VAL A 337 -4.44 12.63 -14.58
CA VAL A 337 -4.57 11.41 -15.37
C VAL A 337 -5.02 11.90 -16.74
N MET A 338 -4.04 12.19 -17.61
CA MET A 338 -4.28 12.78 -18.91
C MET A 338 -5.27 11.87 -19.62
N SER A 339 -6.48 12.36 -19.83
CA SER A 339 -7.51 11.54 -20.45
C SER A 339 -6.96 11.14 -21.82
N ARG A 340 -7.03 9.85 -22.15
CA ARG A 340 -6.46 9.33 -23.41
C ARG A 340 -7.13 9.96 -24.66
N GLN A 341 -8.15 10.81 -24.46
CA GLN A 341 -8.88 11.61 -25.43
C GLN A 341 -8.44 13.10 -25.50
N SER A 342 -7.70 13.64 -24.51
CA SER A 342 -7.18 15.02 -24.59
C SER A 342 -5.80 15.14 -25.25
N LEU A 343 -5.09 14.02 -25.38
CA LEU A 343 -3.83 13.93 -26.15
C LEU A 343 -4.04 13.75 -27.66
N SER A 344 -5.28 13.61 -28.14
CA SER A 344 -5.59 13.22 -29.54
C SER A 344 -6.18 14.35 -30.40
N SER A 345 -6.06 15.62 -30.00
CA SER A 345 -6.75 16.75 -30.66
C SER A 345 -5.85 17.91 -31.13
N SER A 346 -4.52 17.83 -30.94
CA SER A 346 -3.59 18.93 -31.27
C SER A 346 -2.36 18.55 -32.11
N VAL A 347 -2.39 17.39 -32.79
CA VAL A 347 -1.53 17.14 -33.96
C VAL A 347 -2.40 16.63 -35.10
N ALA A 348 -2.56 17.43 -36.15
CA ALA A 348 -3.20 16.98 -37.37
C ALA A 348 -2.23 16.07 -38.13
N SER A 349 -2.60 14.80 -38.32
CA SER A 349 -1.78 13.84 -39.06
C SER A 349 -1.57 14.28 -40.51
N PRO A 350 -0.33 14.46 -40.99
CA PRO A 350 -0.05 14.44 -42.42
C PRO A 350 -0.44 13.07 -42.97
N ALA A 351 -1.08 13.04 -44.14
CA ALA A 351 -1.50 11.78 -44.76
C ALA A 351 -0.29 10.93 -45.20
N SER A 352 -0.42 9.60 -45.13
CA SER A 352 0.63 8.66 -45.54
C SER A 352 1.02 8.83 -47.01
N PRO A 353 2.30 9.10 -47.34
CA PRO A 353 2.79 9.01 -48.71
C PRO A 353 3.16 7.57 -49.04
N ALA A 354 2.30 6.88 -49.78
CA ALA A 354 2.71 5.67 -50.51
C ALA A 354 3.45 6.08 -51.80
N SER A 355 4.49 5.32 -52.16
CA SER A 355 5.13 5.32 -53.49
C SER A 355 5.71 6.65 -54.03
N ALA A 356 7.03 6.78 -53.95
CA ALA A 356 7.85 7.19 -55.11
C ALA A 356 9.29 6.69 -54.95
N ALA A 357 9.92 6.23 -56.03
CA ALA A 357 11.34 5.84 -56.04
C ALA A 357 12.10 6.65 -57.10
N ALA A 358 13.27 7.18 -56.74
CA ALA A 358 14.25 7.74 -57.67
C ALA A 358 15.66 7.68 -57.03
N ALA A 359 16.66 7.34 -57.85
CA ALA A 359 18.09 7.47 -57.50
C ALA A 359 18.59 8.88 -57.91
N SER A 360 19.83 9.35 -57.67
CA SER A 360 21.10 8.75 -57.19
C SER A 360 21.98 9.91 -56.62
N SER A 361 23.20 9.80 -56.08
CA SER A 361 24.19 8.76 -55.70
C SER A 361 25.21 9.46 -54.74
N GLN A 362 26.47 9.09 -54.43
CA GLN A 362 27.38 8.00 -54.81
C GLN A 362 28.47 7.83 -53.72
N ALA A 363 28.72 6.60 -53.23
CA ALA A 363 29.97 6.11 -52.60
C ALA A 363 29.75 4.73 -51.95
N ALA A 364 30.54 3.71 -52.28
CA ALA A 364 30.31 2.33 -51.83
C ALA A 364 31.47 1.74 -51.01
N ALA A 365 31.18 1.31 -49.78
CA ALA A 365 31.99 0.38 -49.00
C ALA A 365 31.11 -0.36 -47.95
N SER A 366 31.19 -1.70 -47.95
CA SER A 366 30.40 -2.68 -47.17
C SER A 366 28.88 -2.45 -47.10
N GLY A 367 28.12 -3.28 -47.83
CA GLY A 367 26.67 -3.13 -48.08
C GLY A 367 25.71 -3.47 -46.93
N ALA A 368 26.09 -3.22 -45.66
CA ALA A 368 25.19 -3.47 -44.54
C ALA A 368 24.12 -2.36 -44.40
N VAL A 369 22.84 -2.75 -44.47
CA VAL A 369 21.66 -1.89 -44.24
C VAL A 369 21.19 -2.10 -42.80
N VAL A 370 20.84 -1.04 -42.07
CA VAL A 370 20.30 -1.15 -40.70
C VAL A 370 18.84 -0.70 -40.67
N ARG A 371 18.01 -1.47 -39.97
CA ARG A 371 16.55 -1.29 -39.87
C ARG A 371 16.04 -1.69 -38.48
N ALA A 372 14.76 -1.41 -38.20
CA ALA A 372 14.08 -1.97 -37.04
C ALA A 372 13.97 -3.51 -37.10
N LEU A 373 13.84 -4.14 -35.93
CA LEU A 373 13.61 -5.57 -35.71
C LEU A 373 12.31 -6.08 -36.36
N ARG A 374 12.32 -7.36 -36.78
CA ARG A 374 11.17 -8.11 -37.31
C ARG A 374 11.07 -9.48 -36.62
N PRO A 375 9.88 -10.11 -36.56
CA PRO A 375 9.72 -11.45 -35.96
C PRO A 375 10.63 -12.53 -36.59
N THR A 376 10.98 -12.38 -37.86
CA THR A 376 11.90 -13.26 -38.60
C THR A 376 13.34 -13.25 -38.06
N ASP A 377 13.73 -12.23 -37.30
CA ASP A 377 15.13 -12.00 -36.94
C ASP A 377 15.53 -12.73 -35.65
N ARG A 378 14.57 -13.17 -34.83
CA ARG A 378 14.80 -13.83 -33.53
C ARG A 378 15.74 -15.03 -33.65
N ALA A 379 15.45 -15.96 -34.55
CA ALA A 379 16.25 -17.18 -34.72
C ALA A 379 17.65 -16.91 -35.32
N PRO A 380 17.82 -16.02 -36.32
CA PRO A 380 19.13 -15.52 -36.71
C PRO A 380 19.92 -14.85 -35.58
N ILE A 381 19.28 -14.03 -34.74
CA ILE A 381 19.92 -13.37 -33.59
C ILE A 381 20.37 -14.41 -32.55
N GLU A 382 19.52 -15.38 -32.20
CA GLU A 382 19.87 -16.49 -31.30
C GLU A 382 21.07 -17.28 -31.83
N LYS A 383 21.04 -17.68 -33.10
CA LYS A 383 22.15 -18.40 -33.75
C LYS A 383 23.45 -17.60 -33.69
N MET A 384 23.39 -16.30 -33.97
CA MET A 384 24.56 -15.42 -33.94
C MET A 384 25.13 -15.28 -32.53
N LEU A 385 24.30 -15.01 -31.52
CA LEU A 385 24.71 -14.89 -30.12
C LEU A 385 25.47 -16.13 -29.65
N ARG A 386 24.85 -17.31 -29.81
CA ARG A 386 25.44 -18.62 -29.51
C ARG A 386 26.72 -18.87 -30.32
N GLY A 387 26.77 -18.42 -31.57
CA GLY A 387 27.92 -18.56 -32.46
C GLY A 387 29.11 -17.64 -32.16
N THR A 388 28.95 -16.61 -31.32
CA THR A 388 30.07 -15.70 -30.99
C THR A 388 31.10 -16.30 -30.03
N GLY A 389 30.68 -17.18 -29.12
CA GLY A 389 31.50 -17.63 -27.98
C GLY A 389 31.77 -16.56 -26.90
N PHE A 390 31.13 -15.39 -26.98
CA PHE A 390 31.32 -14.28 -26.02
C PHE A 390 30.28 -14.23 -24.89
N PHE A 391 29.27 -15.10 -24.93
CA PHE A 391 28.12 -15.09 -24.02
C PHE A 391 27.88 -16.47 -23.41
N HIS A 392 27.58 -16.48 -22.12
CA HIS A 392 27.09 -17.64 -21.36
C HIS A 392 25.62 -17.93 -21.72
N GLU A 393 25.10 -19.13 -21.40
CA GLU A 393 23.72 -19.51 -21.76
C GLU A 393 22.69 -18.52 -21.19
N GLU A 394 22.86 -18.13 -19.93
CA GLU A 394 21.99 -17.17 -19.22
C GLU A 394 21.97 -15.80 -19.90
N GLU A 395 23.14 -15.32 -20.35
CA GLU A 395 23.27 -14.08 -21.13
C GLU A 395 22.54 -14.17 -22.48
N VAL A 396 22.57 -15.34 -23.14
CA VAL A 396 21.81 -15.58 -24.38
C VAL A 396 20.31 -15.59 -24.11
N GLN A 397 19.84 -16.20 -23.01
CA GLN A 397 18.41 -16.19 -22.67
C GLN A 397 17.91 -14.76 -22.40
N VAL A 398 18.61 -13.98 -21.57
CA VAL A 398 18.26 -12.57 -21.28
C VAL A 398 18.23 -11.74 -22.57
N ALA A 399 19.23 -11.88 -23.45
CA ALA A 399 19.24 -11.17 -24.73
C ALA A 399 18.04 -11.51 -25.63
N LEU A 400 17.51 -12.73 -25.55
CA LEU A 400 16.33 -13.17 -26.31
C LEU A 400 15.01 -12.78 -25.64
N GLU A 401 14.93 -12.74 -24.31
CA GLU A 401 13.77 -12.19 -23.59
C GLU A 401 13.51 -10.73 -23.99
N LEU A 402 14.56 -9.91 -24.12
CA LEU A 402 14.45 -8.52 -24.60
C LEU A 402 13.98 -8.44 -26.06
N VAL A 403 14.43 -9.36 -26.93
CA VAL A 403 13.96 -9.48 -28.32
C VAL A 403 12.49 -9.86 -28.36
N ASP A 404 12.07 -10.84 -27.56
CA ASP A 404 10.69 -11.29 -27.50
C ASP A 404 9.76 -10.24 -26.85
N GLU A 405 10.22 -9.46 -25.88
CA GLU A 405 9.50 -8.30 -25.34
C GLU A 405 9.26 -7.25 -26.42
N ALA A 406 10.29 -6.85 -27.17
CA ALA A 406 10.18 -5.87 -28.24
C ALA A 406 9.29 -6.34 -29.41
N LEU A 407 9.18 -7.66 -29.64
CA LEU A 407 8.31 -8.25 -30.66
C LEU A 407 6.85 -8.42 -30.22
N HIS A 408 6.61 -8.86 -28.98
CA HIS A 408 5.28 -9.29 -28.54
C HIS A 408 4.54 -8.26 -27.67
N LYS A 409 5.22 -7.22 -27.14
CA LYS A 409 4.60 -6.14 -26.37
C LYS A 409 4.67 -4.81 -27.14
N PRO A 410 3.84 -4.55 -28.17
CA PRO A 410 3.91 -3.35 -29.04
C PRO A 410 3.59 -2.00 -28.36
N HIS A 411 3.58 -1.96 -27.02
CA HIS A 411 3.36 -0.78 -26.18
C HIS A 411 4.48 -0.56 -25.15
N GLN A 412 5.48 -1.45 -25.05
CA GLN A 412 6.72 -1.21 -24.31
C GLN A 412 7.52 -0.08 -24.98
N LYS A 413 8.37 0.63 -24.22
CA LYS A 413 9.10 1.83 -24.67
C LYS A 413 10.55 1.85 -24.18
N ASP A 414 11.05 0.68 -23.86
CA ASP A 414 12.12 0.46 -22.89
C ASP A 414 13.30 -0.21 -23.60
N TYR A 415 13.02 -1.09 -24.56
CA TYR A 415 14.00 -1.79 -25.40
C TYR A 415 13.73 -1.56 -26.89
N PHE A 416 14.67 -0.91 -27.57
CA PHE A 416 14.63 -0.62 -29.00
C PHE A 416 15.75 -1.36 -29.72
N PHE A 417 15.45 -1.86 -30.93
CA PHE A 417 16.34 -2.76 -31.66
C PHE A 417 16.63 -2.28 -33.08
N GLY A 418 17.92 -2.18 -33.40
CA GLY A 418 18.42 -2.06 -34.77
C GLY A 418 19.03 -3.38 -35.23
N VAL A 419 18.65 -3.86 -36.42
CA VAL A 419 19.17 -5.09 -37.04
C VAL A 419 19.88 -4.72 -38.33
N ALA A 420 21.11 -5.23 -38.50
CA ALA A 420 21.88 -5.08 -39.73
C ALA A 420 21.64 -6.28 -40.65
N GLU A 421 21.35 -6.01 -41.92
CA GLU A 421 21.26 -7.00 -43.00
C GLU A 421 22.43 -6.84 -43.98
N VAL A 422 23.07 -7.94 -44.37
CA VAL A 422 24.02 -8.06 -45.48
C VAL A 422 23.53 -9.19 -46.37
N ASP A 423 23.35 -8.93 -47.67
CA ASP A 423 22.90 -9.91 -48.67
C ASP A 423 21.61 -10.67 -48.26
N GLY A 424 20.71 -9.99 -47.55
CA GLY A 424 19.45 -10.54 -47.03
C GLY A 424 19.56 -11.41 -45.77
N GLN A 425 20.76 -11.54 -45.18
CA GLN A 425 21.01 -12.25 -43.93
C GLN A 425 21.27 -11.27 -42.77
N VAL A 426 20.85 -11.64 -41.56
CA VAL A 426 21.16 -10.86 -40.35
C VAL A 426 22.66 -10.93 -40.06
N ALA A 427 23.30 -9.76 -40.03
CA ALA A 427 24.74 -9.56 -39.87
C ALA A 427 25.12 -9.00 -38.49
N GLY A 428 24.14 -8.61 -37.69
CA GLY A 428 24.32 -8.03 -36.36
C GLY A 428 23.04 -7.38 -35.83
N TYR A 429 23.00 -7.10 -34.53
CA TYR A 429 21.95 -6.28 -33.91
C TYR A 429 22.53 -5.34 -32.85
N VAL A 430 21.73 -4.34 -32.49
CA VAL A 430 21.95 -3.43 -31.36
C VAL A 430 20.66 -3.30 -30.56
N CYS A 431 20.74 -3.37 -29.23
CA CYS A 431 19.65 -3.14 -28.28
C CYS A 431 19.99 -1.95 -27.39
N TYR A 432 19.04 -1.04 -27.22
CA TYR A 432 19.22 0.20 -26.46
C TYR A 432 17.90 0.68 -25.83
N GLY A 433 17.99 1.51 -24.80
CA GLY A 433 16.83 1.99 -24.04
C GLY A 433 17.01 3.36 -23.42
N ARG A 434 15.94 3.90 -22.82
CA ARG A 434 16.00 5.11 -22.00
C ARG A 434 16.42 4.73 -20.58
N ARG A 435 17.37 5.47 -19.97
CA ARG A 435 17.67 5.25 -18.54
C ARG A 435 16.58 5.88 -17.70
N ASP A 436 15.86 5.06 -16.95
CA ASP A 436 14.78 5.54 -16.07
C ASP A 436 15.27 6.55 -15.03
N MET A 437 14.36 7.43 -14.59
CA MET A 437 14.64 8.54 -13.66
C MET A 437 15.71 9.55 -14.14
N THR A 438 16.05 9.58 -15.43
CA THR A 438 17.02 10.54 -16.00
C THR A 438 16.41 11.53 -17.01
N VAL A 439 17.13 12.61 -17.30
CA VAL A 439 16.79 13.59 -18.35
C VAL A 439 17.62 13.31 -19.61
N HIS A 440 17.00 12.62 -20.58
CA HIS A 440 17.57 12.23 -21.88
C HIS A 440 18.92 11.47 -21.81
N THR A 441 19.13 10.63 -20.78
CA THR A 441 20.17 9.59 -20.81
C THR A 441 19.60 8.33 -21.47
N TRP A 442 20.42 7.65 -22.27
CA TRP A 442 20.10 6.38 -22.93
C TRP A 442 21.16 5.34 -22.62
N ASP A 443 20.77 4.07 -22.55
CA ASP A 443 21.68 2.95 -22.37
C ASP A 443 21.85 2.17 -23.68
N LEU A 444 23.07 1.72 -23.95
CA LEU A 444 23.34 0.65 -24.90
C LEU A 444 23.45 -0.67 -24.14
N PHE A 445 22.43 -1.51 -24.22
CA PHE A 445 22.42 -2.79 -23.51
C PHE A 445 23.25 -3.85 -24.24
N TRP A 446 23.10 -3.97 -25.57
CA TRP A 446 23.78 -5.00 -26.36
C TRP A 446 24.19 -4.46 -27.73
N VAL A 447 25.35 -4.86 -28.23
CA VAL A 447 25.68 -4.80 -29.65
C VAL A 447 26.44 -6.06 -30.06
N CYS A 448 25.92 -6.78 -31.05
CA CYS A 448 26.48 -8.03 -31.53
C CYS A 448 26.64 -7.99 -33.06
N VAL A 449 27.75 -8.52 -33.56
CA VAL A 449 28.06 -8.61 -34.99
C VAL A 449 28.58 -10.02 -35.28
N GLU A 450 27.98 -10.64 -36.30
CA GLU A 450 28.32 -11.95 -36.83
C GLU A 450 29.85 -12.07 -37.01
N PRO A 451 30.54 -13.05 -36.37
CA PRO A 451 32.01 -13.13 -36.36
C PRO A 451 32.65 -13.01 -37.75
N SER A 452 32.06 -13.63 -38.77
CA SER A 452 32.56 -13.55 -40.15
C SER A 452 32.44 -12.16 -40.80
N LEU A 453 31.70 -11.23 -40.18
CA LEU A 453 31.47 -9.85 -40.63
C LEU A 453 32.04 -8.78 -39.68
N GLN A 454 32.71 -9.18 -38.59
CA GLN A 454 33.41 -8.26 -37.71
C GLN A 454 34.53 -7.50 -38.44
N ASN A 455 34.87 -6.31 -37.93
CA ASN A 455 35.80 -5.34 -38.54
C ASN A 455 35.45 -4.82 -39.95
N LYS A 456 34.39 -5.33 -40.62
CA LYS A 456 33.92 -4.85 -41.95
C LYS A 456 32.99 -3.62 -41.88
N GLY A 457 32.87 -2.99 -40.70
CA GLY A 457 32.10 -1.76 -40.48
C GLY A 457 30.66 -1.94 -39.96
N THR A 458 30.13 -3.16 -39.90
CA THR A 458 28.75 -3.46 -39.46
C THR A 458 28.42 -2.86 -38.10
N GLY A 459 29.30 -3.03 -37.09
CA GLY A 459 29.11 -2.45 -35.76
C GLY A 459 29.05 -0.92 -35.75
N ARG A 460 29.84 -0.23 -36.58
CA ARG A 460 29.78 1.24 -36.72
C ARG A 460 28.45 1.68 -37.35
N ARG A 461 27.91 0.91 -38.29
CA ARG A 461 26.60 1.17 -38.92
C ARG A 461 25.44 0.96 -37.92
N LEU A 462 25.49 -0.12 -37.12
CA LEU A 462 24.54 -0.38 -36.03
C LEU A 462 24.53 0.76 -35.00
N MET A 463 25.70 1.11 -34.47
CA MET A 463 25.84 2.18 -33.48
C MET A 463 25.37 3.54 -34.04
N GLY A 464 25.80 3.91 -35.25
CA GLY A 464 25.37 5.18 -35.86
C GLY A 464 23.86 5.25 -36.13
N TRP A 465 23.21 4.12 -36.43
CA TRP A 465 21.75 4.06 -36.59
C TRP A 465 21.01 4.22 -35.25
N ALA A 466 21.48 3.58 -34.18
CA ALA A 466 20.92 3.69 -32.84
C ALA A 466 21.11 5.11 -32.27
N GLU A 467 22.32 5.66 -32.36
CA GLU A 467 22.64 7.05 -31.98
C GLU A 467 21.73 8.07 -32.69
N GLU A 468 21.46 7.87 -33.99
CA GLU A 468 20.54 8.71 -34.75
C GLU A 468 19.08 8.58 -34.27
N GLN A 469 18.61 7.40 -33.86
CA GLN A 469 17.26 7.26 -33.29
C GLN A 469 17.18 7.93 -31.90
N MET A 470 18.16 7.67 -31.03
CA MET A 470 18.27 8.31 -29.71
C MET A 470 18.28 9.85 -29.82
N ARG A 471 19.04 10.40 -30.78
CA ARG A 471 19.14 11.85 -31.02
C ARG A 471 17.81 12.48 -31.46
N ARG A 472 16.99 11.78 -32.25
CA ARG A 472 15.64 12.24 -32.62
C ARG A 472 14.70 12.37 -31.42
N GLU A 473 14.98 11.63 -30.34
CA GLU A 473 14.30 11.72 -29.05
C GLU A 473 15.08 12.59 -28.02
N GLY A 474 15.96 13.46 -28.51
CA GLY A 474 16.66 14.47 -27.70
C GLY A 474 17.80 13.94 -26.82
N CYS A 475 18.34 12.74 -27.10
CA CYS A 475 19.44 12.15 -26.33
C CYS A 475 20.60 13.12 -26.08
N ARG A 476 20.95 13.26 -24.80
CA ARG A 476 22.04 14.11 -24.28
C ARG A 476 23.32 13.31 -24.02
N VAL A 477 23.18 12.06 -23.59
CA VAL A 477 24.30 11.14 -23.32
C VAL A 477 23.85 9.70 -23.48
N VAL A 478 24.71 8.89 -24.10
CA VAL A 478 24.58 7.43 -24.13
C VAL A 478 25.59 6.82 -23.17
N ILE A 479 25.13 5.92 -22.31
CA ILE A 479 25.95 5.09 -21.41
C ILE A 479 26.10 3.69 -22.03
N VAL A 480 27.27 3.09 -21.86
CA VAL A 480 27.56 1.72 -22.28
C VAL A 480 28.31 1.03 -21.14
N GLU A 481 27.76 -0.07 -20.66
CA GLU A 481 28.33 -0.88 -19.58
C GLU A 481 29.00 -2.12 -20.21
N THR A 482 30.25 -2.44 -19.83
CA THR A 482 30.96 -3.60 -20.40
C THR A 482 32.03 -4.18 -19.47
N ALA A 483 32.26 -5.48 -19.57
CA ALA A 483 33.19 -6.24 -18.73
C ALA A 483 34.66 -5.83 -18.90
N GLY A 484 35.44 -5.95 -17.82
CA GLY A 484 36.85 -5.62 -17.70
C GLY A 484 37.78 -6.69 -18.27
N ARG A 485 37.33 -7.96 -18.29
CA ARG A 485 38.02 -9.14 -18.83
C ARG A 485 38.82 -8.83 -20.11
N PRO A 486 40.03 -9.41 -20.29
CA PRO A 486 40.85 -9.18 -21.49
C PRO A 486 40.14 -9.45 -22.82
N GLN A 487 39.20 -10.41 -22.86
CA GLN A 487 38.46 -10.76 -24.07
C GLN A 487 37.63 -9.59 -24.65
N TYR A 488 37.16 -8.64 -23.82
CA TYR A 488 36.41 -7.47 -24.28
C TYR A 488 37.30 -6.25 -24.62
N ALA A 489 38.64 -6.37 -24.58
CA ALA A 489 39.53 -5.29 -25.01
C ALA A 489 39.27 -4.80 -26.45
N PRO A 490 38.94 -5.66 -27.45
CA PRO A 490 38.54 -5.20 -28.78
C PRO A 490 37.23 -4.41 -28.79
N THR A 491 36.30 -4.74 -27.88
CA THR A 491 35.00 -4.07 -27.70
C THR A 491 35.18 -2.68 -27.07
N ARG A 492 35.98 -2.58 -26.00
CA ARG A 492 36.37 -1.29 -25.39
C ARG A 492 37.09 -0.39 -26.40
N ALA A 493 38.05 -0.95 -27.15
CA ALA A 493 38.71 -0.26 -28.25
C ALA A 493 37.78 0.07 -29.43
N PHE A 494 36.64 -0.61 -29.60
CA PHE A 494 35.62 -0.24 -30.58
C PHE A 494 34.84 1.01 -30.14
N TYR A 495 34.36 1.06 -28.89
CA TYR A 495 33.64 2.22 -28.34
C TYR A 495 34.49 3.50 -28.41
N GLN A 496 35.77 3.42 -28.02
CA GLN A 496 36.74 4.51 -28.16
C GLN A 496 36.87 4.99 -29.62
N ARG A 497 36.98 4.07 -30.60
CA ARG A 497 37.07 4.37 -32.05
C ARG A 497 35.78 4.92 -32.69
N ILE A 498 34.68 5.02 -31.95
CA ILE A 498 33.44 5.69 -32.38
C ILE A 498 33.04 6.86 -31.47
N GLY A 499 33.94 7.30 -30.59
CA GLY A 499 33.81 8.56 -29.84
C GLY A 499 33.19 8.43 -28.44
N TYR A 500 33.15 7.25 -27.85
CA TYR A 500 32.87 7.08 -26.41
C TYR A 500 34.16 7.23 -25.60
N GLN A 501 34.06 7.72 -24.37
CA GLN A 501 35.16 7.88 -23.43
C GLN A 501 34.93 6.97 -22.21
N GLU A 502 36.00 6.46 -21.58
CA GLU A 502 35.88 5.69 -20.34
C GLU A 502 35.66 6.66 -19.18
N GLU A 503 34.44 6.67 -18.63
CA GLU A 503 33.98 7.62 -17.60
C GLU A 503 34.29 7.10 -16.19
N ALA A 504 34.06 5.81 -15.97
CA ALA A 504 34.22 5.16 -14.68
C ALA A 504 34.56 3.67 -14.83
N ARG A 505 35.14 3.12 -13.77
CA ARG A 505 35.49 1.70 -13.66
C ARG A 505 35.26 1.24 -12.22
N ILE A 506 34.36 0.27 -12.04
CA ILE A 506 34.13 -0.39 -10.75
C ILE A 506 34.85 -1.73 -10.80
N LYS A 507 35.83 -1.93 -9.92
CA LYS A 507 36.60 -3.18 -9.87
C LYS A 507 35.76 -4.33 -9.35
N ASP A 508 36.10 -5.54 -9.80
CA ASP A 508 35.57 -6.80 -9.26
C ASP A 508 34.04 -6.85 -9.21
N PHE A 509 33.37 -6.22 -10.19
CA PHE A 509 31.93 -5.98 -10.19
C PHE A 509 31.12 -7.19 -10.66
N TYR A 510 31.55 -7.86 -11.72
CA TYR A 510 30.89 -9.06 -12.24
C TYR A 510 31.43 -10.33 -11.56
N ALA A 511 32.73 -10.35 -11.27
CA ALA A 511 33.45 -11.37 -10.51
C ALA A 511 34.84 -10.82 -10.12
N ASP A 512 35.57 -11.54 -9.26
CA ASP A 512 37.00 -11.28 -8.98
C ASP A 512 37.80 -11.15 -10.30
N GLY A 513 38.38 -9.98 -10.55
CA GLY A 513 39.13 -9.68 -11.77
C GLY A 513 38.30 -9.31 -13.01
N ASP A 514 36.97 -9.17 -12.91
CA ASP A 514 36.10 -8.65 -13.97
C ASP A 514 35.38 -7.35 -13.59
N ASP A 515 36.07 -6.23 -13.84
CA ASP A 515 35.54 -4.88 -13.65
C ASP A 515 34.24 -4.64 -14.44
N LEU A 516 33.37 -3.74 -13.95
CA LEU A 516 32.47 -2.98 -14.79
C LEU A 516 33.21 -1.75 -15.32
N VAL A 517 33.25 -1.61 -16.64
CA VAL A 517 33.82 -0.46 -17.33
C VAL A 517 32.69 0.33 -18.00
N ILE A 518 32.55 1.60 -17.61
CA ILE A 518 31.45 2.47 -18.06
C ILE A 518 32.00 3.45 -19.10
N TYR A 519 31.39 3.43 -20.28
CA TYR A 519 31.71 4.30 -21.41
C TYR A 519 30.58 5.29 -21.69
N THR A 520 30.90 6.58 -21.83
CA THR A 520 29.92 7.64 -22.13
C THR A 520 30.16 8.26 -23.50
N LYS A 521 29.09 8.73 -24.14
CA LYS A 521 29.17 9.61 -25.31
C LYS A 521 28.13 10.70 -25.21
N HIS A 522 28.61 11.93 -25.10
CA HIS A 522 27.77 13.12 -25.02
C HIS A 522 27.39 13.64 -26.41
N PHE A 523 26.16 14.11 -26.52
CA PHE A 523 25.67 14.83 -27.68
C PHE A 523 25.36 16.29 -27.31
N PRO A 524 25.61 17.26 -28.20
CA PRO A 524 25.15 18.63 -27.99
C PRO A 524 23.63 18.67 -27.80
N LYS A 525 23.14 19.64 -27.03
CA LYS A 525 21.70 19.97 -27.03
C LYS A 525 21.30 20.32 -28.48
N ALA A 526 20.20 19.73 -28.93
CA ALA A 526 19.51 20.10 -30.16
C ALA A 526 18.74 21.42 -29.98
#